data_AF-A0A378BBI8-F1
#
_entry.id   AF-A0A378BBI8-F1
#
_cell.length_a   1.000
_cell.length_b   1.000
_cell.length_c   1.000
_cell.angle_alpha   90.00
_cell.angle_beta   90.00
_cell.angle_gamma   90.00
#
_symmetry.space_group_name_H-M   'P 1'
#
loop_
_entity.id
_entity.type
_entity.pdbx_description
1 polymer ?
#
loop_
_entity_poly.entity_id
_entity_poly.type
_entity_poly.pdbx_seq_one_letter_code
_entity_poly.pdbx_strand_id
1 'polypeptide(L)' 'MRLNKGQTSGPVHSSFGWHLIELLDSRQVDRTDAAQKDRAYRMLMNRKFSEEAATWMQEQRASAYVKILSN' A
#
# COMPACT_ATOMS: atom_id res chain seq x y z
N MET A 1 2.96 16.60 5.48
CA MET A 1 4.00 17.61 5.75
C MET A 1 4.35 18.28 4.43
N ARG A 2 4.23 19.61 4.32
CA ARG A 2 4.66 20.37 3.14
C ARG A 2 5.97 21.08 3.53
N LEU A 3 7.06 20.75 2.86
CA LEU A 3 8.35 21.42 3.01
C LEU A 3 8.53 22.42 1.87
N ASN A 4 9.16 23.54 2.15
CA ASN A 4 9.65 24.46 1.13
C ASN A 4 11.03 23.99 0.64
N LYS A 5 11.42 24.37 -0.59
CA LYS A 5 12.75 24.04 -1.10
C LYS A 5 13.82 24.63 -0.16
N GLY A 6 14.85 23.83 0.16
CA GLY A 6 15.90 24.14 1.13
C GLY A 6 15.51 23.94 2.60
N GLN A 7 14.30 23.44 2.91
CA GLN A 7 13.85 23.27 4.29
C GLN A 7 14.05 21.83 4.78
N THR A 8 14.58 21.69 6.00
CA THR A 8 14.67 20.43 6.74
C THR A 8 13.42 20.18 7.57
N SER A 9 12.94 18.93 7.61
CA SER A 9 11.80 18.49 8.40
C SER A 9 12.15 18.33 9.87
N GLY A 10 11.15 18.38 10.74
CA GLY A 10 11.23 17.73 12.05
C GLY A 10 11.38 16.20 11.92
N PRO A 11 11.65 15.48 13.02
CA PRO A 11 11.84 14.04 13.01
C PRO A 11 10.59 13.28 12.51
N VAL A 12 10.78 12.40 11.52
CA VAL A 12 9.72 11.56 10.93
C VAL A 12 9.97 10.10 11.28
N HIS A 13 8.99 9.47 11.92
CA HIS A 13 9.04 8.05 12.25
C HIS A 13 8.58 7.19 11.06
N SER A 14 9.38 6.20 10.68
CA SER A 14 9.05 5.17 9.68
C SER A 14 9.33 3.78 10.26
N SER A 15 9.03 2.72 9.50
CA SER A 15 9.38 1.34 9.89
C SER A 15 10.89 1.14 10.14
N PHE A 16 11.73 2.05 9.65
CA PHE A 16 13.19 2.02 9.80
C PHE A 16 13.70 2.95 10.91
N GLY A 17 12.82 3.61 11.67
CA GLY A 17 13.18 4.53 12.76
C GLY A 17 12.96 6.01 12.42
N TRP A 18 13.81 6.90 12.95
CA TRP A 18 13.66 8.35 12.84
C TRP A 18 14.47 8.94 11.68
N HIS A 19 13.83 9.82 10.90
CA HIS A 19 14.41 10.43 9.71
C HIS A 19 14.28 11.95 9.77
N LEU A 20 15.32 12.66 9.32
CA LEU A 20 15.25 14.09 8.98
C LEU A 20 15.30 14.21 7.46
N ILE A 21 14.37 14.99 6.89
CA ILE A 21 14.16 15.09 5.45
C ILE A 21 14.45 16.52 5.02
N GLU A 22 15.35 16.72 4.06
CA GLU A 22 15.58 18.02 3.44
C GLU A 22 15.05 18.04 2.00
N LEU A 23 14.23 19.03 1.66
CA LEU A 23 13.71 19.17 0.31
C LEU A 23 14.68 19.97 -0.55
N LEU A 24 15.55 19.31 -1.30
CA LEU A 24 16.50 19.99 -2.19
C LEU A 24 15.79 20.67 -3.37
N ASP A 25 14.91 19.94 -4.05
CA ASP A 25 14.15 20.45 -5.18
C ASP A 25 12.86 19.64 -5.39
N SER A 26 11.91 20.21 -6.13
CA SER A 26 10.68 19.54 -6.52
C SER A 26 10.44 19.75 -8.02
N ARG A 27 10.28 18.65 -8.76
CA ARG A 27 9.80 18.69 -10.14
C ARG A 27 8.35 18.25 -10.20
N GLN A 28 7.54 18.99 -10.95
CA GLN A 28 6.20 18.55 -11.32
C GLN A 28 6.32 17.80 -12.65
N VAL A 29 5.91 16.54 -12.66
CA VAL A 29 5.83 15.74 -13.88
C VAL A 29 4.34 15.58 -14.16
N ASP A 30 3.92 15.98 -15.36
CA ASP A 30 2.55 15.75 -15.81
C ASP A 30 2.29 14.25 -15.84
N ARG A 31 1.40 13.81 -14.96
CA ARG A 31 0.84 12.47 -15.00
C ARG A 31 -0.35 12.55 -15.93
N THR A 32 -0.26 11.89 -17.08
CA THR A 32 -1.39 11.78 -18.00
C THR A 32 -2.60 11.21 -17.28
N ASP A 33 -3.79 11.76 -17.54
CA ASP A 33 -5.05 11.32 -16.90
C ASP A 33 -5.30 9.81 -17.07
N ALA A 34 -4.87 9.25 -18.20
CA ALA A 34 -4.93 7.81 -18.46
C ALA A 34 -4.13 6.99 -17.42
N ALA A 35 -2.90 7.41 -17.11
CA ALA A 35 -2.07 6.73 -16.12
C ALA A 35 -2.66 6.80 -14.71
N GLN A 36 -3.32 7.92 -14.37
CA GLN A 36 -4.02 8.07 -13.09
C GLN A 36 -5.27 7.18 -13.01
N LYS A 37 -6.07 7.10 -14.08
CA LYS A 37 -7.24 6.22 -14.16
C LYS A 37 -6.85 4.74 -14.06
N ASP A 38 -5.82 4.31 -14.78
CA ASP A 38 -5.30 2.95 -14.71
C ASP A 38 -4.82 2.59 -13.31
N ARG A 39 -4.11 3.51 -12.65
CA ARG A 39 -3.66 3.31 -11.27
C ARG A 39 -4.85 3.16 -10.32
N ALA A 40 -5.85 4.03 -10.44
CA ALA A 40 -7.04 3.97 -9.60
C ALA A 40 -7.81 2.65 -9.81
N TYR A 41 -7.99 2.23 -11.07
CA TYR A 41 -8.63 0.96 -11.42
C TYR A 41 -7.89 -0.23 -10.81
N ARG A 42 -6.56 -0.30 -10.98
CA ARG A 42 -5.74 -1.36 -10.38
C ARG A 42 -5.83 -1.39 -8.85
N MET A 43 -5.84 -0.22 -8.20
CA MET A 43 -5.98 -0.13 -6.74
C MET A 43 -7.35 -0.67 -6.27
N LEU A 44 -8.44 -0.33 -6.97
CA LEU A 44 -9.78 -0.84 -6.66
C LEU A 44 -9.88 -2.35 -6.88
N MET A 45 -9.34 -2.84 -8.01
CA MET A 45 -9.36 -4.26 -8.34
C MET A 45 -8.56 -5.07 -7.33
N ASN A 46 -7.36 -4.62 -6.95
CA ASN A 46 -6.53 -5.30 -5.96
C ASN A 46 -7.23 -5.38 -4.59
N ARG A 47 -7.94 -4.33 -4.18
CA ARG A 47 -8.71 -4.34 -2.92
C ARG A 47 -9.81 -5.39 -2.96
N LYS A 48 -10.67 -5.35 -3.99
CA LYS A 48 -11.76 -6.31 -4.15
C LYS A 48 -11.24 -7.76 -4.24
N PHE A 49 -10.18 -7.97 -5.00
CA PHE A 49 -9.56 -9.29 -5.14
C PHE A 49 -9.02 -9.81 -3.81
N SER A 50 -8.35 -8.97 -3.02
CA SER A 50 -7.82 -9.39 -1.71
C SER A 50 -8.92 -9.74 -0.71
N GLU A 51 -10.06 -9.03 -0.75
CA GLU A 51 -11.22 -9.31 0.10
C GLU A 51 -11.87 -10.65 -0.30
N GLU A 52 -12.16 -10.84 -1.59
CA GLU A 52 -12.78 -12.06 -2.11
C GLU A 52 -11.87 -13.29 -1.95
N ALA A 53 -10.55 -13.15 -2.16
CA ALA A 53 -9.61 -14.26 -2.04
C ALA A 53 -9.54 -14.80 -0.60
N ALA A 54 -9.60 -13.92 0.41
CA ALA A 54 -9.62 -14.34 1.80
C ALA A 54 -10.91 -15.10 2.15
N THR A 55 -12.06 -14.57 1.71
CA THR A 55 -13.38 -15.22 1.88
C THR A 55 -13.41 -16.58 1.20
N TRP A 56 -12.99 -16.64 -0.07
CA TRP A 56 -12.95 -17.88 -0.84
C TRP A 56 -12.05 -18.95 -0.18
N MET A 57 -10.87 -18.57 0.30
CA MET A 57 -9.98 -19.49 1.02
C MET A 57 -10.61 -19.99 2.33
N GLN A 58 -11.35 -19.14 3.04
CA GLN A 58 -12.08 -19.54 4.24
C GLN A 58 -13.21 -20.53 3.93
N GLU A 59 -13.99 -20.30 2.87
CA GLU A 59 -15.03 -21.22 2.41
C GLU A 59 -14.47 -22.58 2.00
N GLN A 60 -13.38 -22.60 1.22
CA GLN A 60 -12.70 -23.85 0.84
C GLN A 60 -12.17 -24.61 2.06
N ARG A 61 -11.63 -23.90 3.05
CA ARG A 61 -11.18 -24.53 4.30
C ARG A 61 -12.34 -25.10 5.11
N ALA A 62 -13.49 -24.44 5.11
CA ALA A 62 -14.67 -24.88 5.85
C ALA A 62 -15.34 -26.10 5.21
N SER A 63 -15.32 -26.21 3.88
CA SER A 63 -15.86 -27.37 3.15
C SER A 63 -14.90 -28.57 3.12
N ALA A 64 -13.61 -28.34 3.29
CA ALA A 64 -12.61 -29.39 3.32
C ALA A 64 -12.61 -30.16 4.67
N TYR A 65 -12.53 -31.48 4.61
CA TYR A 65 -12.28 -32.30 5.79
C TYR A 65 -10.80 -32.20 6.20
N VAL A 66 -10.52 -31.46 7.29
CA VAL A 66 -9.16 -31.29 7.83
C VAL A 66 -9.08 -31.92 9.22
N LYS A 67 -8.22 -32.93 9.40
CA LYS A 67 -7.92 -33.54 10.70
C LYS A 67 -6.50 -33.17 11.12
N ILE A 68 -6.37 -32.30 12.12
CA ILE A 68 -5.07 -31.96 12.71
C ILE A 68 -4.74 -33.03 13.76
N LEU A 69 -3.69 -33.80 13.53
CA LEU A 69 -3.20 -34.79 14.50
C LEU A 69 -2.10 -34.12 15.34
N SER A 70 -2.30 -34.06 16.65
CA SER A 70 -1.27 -33.70 17.63
C SER A 70 -0.60 -34.97 18.17
N ASN A 71 0.72 -34.90 18.46
CA ASN A 71 1.49 -35.97 19.09
C ASN A 71 1.41 -35.90 20.62
#